data_AF-A0A2J8WYB3-F1
#
_entry.id   AF-A0A2J8WYB3-F1
#
_cell.length_a   1.000
_cell.length_b   1.000
_cell.length_c   1.000
_cell.angle_alpha   90.00
_cell.angle_beta   90.00
_cell.angle_gamma   90.00
#
_symmetry.space_group_name_H-M   'P 1'
#
loop_
_entity.id
_entity.type
_entity.pdbx_description
1 polymer ?
#
loop_
_entity_poly.entity_id
_entity_poly.type
_entity_poly.pdbx_seq_one_letter_code
_entity_poly.pdbx_strand_id
1 'polypeptide(L)'
;MSSLQERKAAFSRAVGFIQAKGYPTYTNVEVVNDGAESAAFKQLFRTWSEKRSRNQKLGGRDKSIHVKLDVGKLHTQPKLAAQLRMVDDGSGKVEGLPGI
;
A
#
# COMPACT_ATOMS: atom_id res chain seq x y z
N MET A 1 7.07 -6.07 23.05
CA MET A 1 7.28 -4.60 22.90
C MET A 1 8.77 -4.34 22.99
N SER A 2 9.37 -3.71 21.98
CA SER A 2 10.80 -3.37 22.02
C SER A 2 11.08 -2.29 23.08
N SER A 3 12.26 -2.34 23.70
CA SER A 3 12.64 -1.38 24.74
C SER A 3 12.83 0.03 24.16
N LEU A 4 12.77 1.06 25.01
CA LEU A 4 13.05 2.44 24.56
C LEU A 4 14.48 2.58 24.04
N GLN A 5 15.42 1.86 24.67
CA GLN A 5 16.83 1.85 24.26
C GLN A 5 17.01 1.21 22.89
N GLU A 6 16.34 0.09 22.61
CA GLU A 6 16.39 -0.57 21.31
C GLU A 6 15.82 0.30 20.19
N ARG A 7 14.67 0.95 20.45
CA ARG A 7 14.06 1.88 19.49
C ARG A 7 14.96 3.08 19.20
N LYS A 8 15.59 3.65 20.22
CA LYS A 8 16.57 4.75 20.06
C LYS A 8 17.83 4.29 19.31
N ALA A 9 18.25 3.04 19.49
CA ALA A 9 19.44 2.49 18.84
C ALA A 9 19.20 1.99 17.40
N ALA A 10 17.98 2.03 16.89
CA ALA A 10 17.62 1.49 15.58
C ALA A 10 18.48 2.07 14.45
N PHE A 11 18.67 3.39 14.44
CA PHE A 11 19.46 4.07 13.41
C PHE A 11 20.95 3.69 13.49
N SER A 12 21.53 3.68 14.70
CA SER A 12 22.93 3.27 14.90
C SER A 12 23.19 1.83 14.46
N ARG A 13 22.23 0.92 14.71
CA ARG A 13 22.30 -0.47 14.25
C ARG A 13 22.24 -0.56 12.72
N ALA A 14 21.40 0.24 12.07
CA ALA A 14 21.32 0.30 10.61
C ALA A 14 22.64 0.77 9.99
N VAL A 15 23.28 1.81 10.54
CA VAL A 15 24.60 2.28 10.09
C VAL A 15 25.67 1.19 10.27
N GLY A 16 25.69 0.51 11.42
CA GLY A 16 26.60 -0.61 11.65
C GLY A 16 26.38 -1.76 10.65
N PHE A 17 25.13 -2.05 10.30
CA PHE A 17 24.80 -3.05 9.28
C PHE A 17 25.28 -2.66 7.88
N ILE A 18 25.10 -1.39 7.49
CA ILE A 18 25.61 -0.84 6.21
C ILE A 18 27.12 -1.05 6.10
N GLN A 19 27.85 -0.69 7.15
CA GLN A 19 29.31 -0.84 7.19
C GLN A 19 29.73 -2.32 7.15
N ALA A 20 29.11 -3.17 7.96
CA ALA A 20 29.44 -4.60 8.02
C ALA A 20 29.16 -5.35 6.72
N LYS A 21 28.19 -4.88 5.92
CA LYS A 21 27.87 -5.44 4.60
C LYS A 21 28.62 -4.78 3.45
N GLY A 22 29.42 -3.75 3.71
CA GLY A 22 30.16 -3.02 2.68
C GLY A 22 29.25 -2.22 1.73
N TYR A 23 28.07 -1.82 2.18
CA TYR A 23 27.19 -0.99 1.37
C TYR A 23 27.67 0.47 1.35
N PRO A 24 27.35 1.24 0.29
CA PRO A 24 27.75 2.65 0.21
C PRO A 24 27.20 3.49 1.39
N THR A 25 27.95 4.52 1.79
CA THR A 25 27.58 5.39 2.91
C THR A 25 26.31 6.22 2.66
N TYR A 26 25.93 6.41 1.39
CA TYR A 26 24.69 7.08 0.99
C TYR A 26 23.49 6.13 0.89
N THR A 27 23.59 4.90 1.42
CA THR A 27 22.46 3.96 1.47
C THR A 27 21.33 4.55 2.32
N ASN A 28 20.12 4.61 1.75
CA ASN A 28 18.96 5.17 2.43
C ASN A 28 18.53 4.28 3.61
N VAL A 29 18.22 4.92 4.75
CA VAL A 29 17.75 4.24 5.97
C VAL A 29 16.39 4.81 6.34
N GLU A 30 15.40 3.92 6.53
CA GLU A 30 14.07 4.26 7.01
C GLU A 30 13.80 3.47 8.30
N VAL A 31 13.31 4.16 9.34
CA VAL A 31 12.85 3.51 10.58
C VAL A 31 11.35 3.39 10.52
N VAL A 32 10.85 2.15 10.63
CA VAL A 32 9.44 1.83 10.52
C VAL A 32 8.90 1.41 11.88
N ASN A 33 7.77 2.00 12.28
CA ASN A 33 7.06 1.67 13.51
C ASN A 33 5.94 0.64 13.25
N ASP A 34 5.73 -0.26 14.21
CA ASP A 34 4.64 -1.24 14.19
C ASP A 34 3.26 -0.56 14.03
N GLY A 35 2.48 -1.01 13.05
CA GLY A 35 1.18 -0.46 12.68
C GLY A 35 1.21 0.87 11.91
N ALA A 36 2.40 1.38 11.58
CA ALA A 36 2.60 2.56 10.75
C ALA A 36 3.52 2.27 9.56
N GLU A 37 3.51 1.04 9.06
CA GLU A 37 4.39 0.62 7.98
C GLU A 37 3.97 1.20 6.63
N SER A 38 4.95 1.64 5.85
CA SER A 38 4.73 2.22 4.52
C SER A 38 4.32 1.14 3.51
N ALA A 39 3.61 1.53 2.45
CA ALA A 39 3.27 0.61 1.36
C ALA A 39 4.53 0.00 0.73
N ALA A 40 5.61 0.78 0.64
CA ALA A 40 6.89 0.35 0.12
C ALA A 40 7.58 -0.72 0.99
N PHE A 41 7.35 -0.70 2.31
CA PHE A 41 7.81 -1.75 3.21
C PHE A 41 6.93 -3.01 3.13
N LYS A 42 5.59 -2.82 3.13
CA LYS A 42 4.62 -3.93 3.11
C LYS A 42 4.73 -4.79 1.84
N GLN A 43 5.05 -4.19 0.70
CA GLN A 43 5.20 -4.93 -0.58
C GLN A 43 6.34 -5.97 -0.58
N LEU A 44 7.30 -5.87 0.35
CA LEU A 44 8.42 -6.82 0.47
C LEU A 44 7.96 -8.19 0.99
N PHE A 45 6.72 -8.30 1.47
CA PHE A 45 6.15 -9.50 2.04
C PHE A 45 5.13 -10.10 1.06
N ARG A 46 5.15 -11.43 0.89
CA ARG A 46 4.20 -12.15 0.01
C ARG A 46 2.75 -11.95 0.45
N THR A 47 2.53 -11.91 1.75
CA THR A 47 1.23 -11.66 2.37
C THR A 47 1.42 -10.71 3.55
N TRP A 48 0.52 -9.74 3.68
CA TRP A 48 0.53 -8.78 4.78
C TRP A 48 -0.86 -8.69 5.40
N SER A 49 -0.97 -9.08 6.67
CA SER A 49 -2.24 -9.08 7.42
C SER A 49 -2.21 -7.96 8.45
N GLU A 50 -2.91 -6.86 8.15
CA GLU A 50 -3.05 -5.76 9.09
C GLU A 50 -3.95 -6.19 10.25
N LYS A 51 -3.48 -6.09 11.50
CA LYS A 51 -4.37 -6.18 12.66
C LYS A 51 -5.24 -4.92 12.65
N ARG A 52 -6.41 -5.00 12.03
CA ARG A 52 -7.39 -3.90 12.03
C ARG A 52 -7.78 -3.58 13.47
N SER A 53 -7.11 -2.61 14.07
CA SER A 53 -7.65 -1.86 15.20
C SER A 53 -8.87 -1.11 14.67
N ARG A 54 -10.05 -1.38 15.23
CA ARG A 54 -11.34 -0.77 14.85
C ARG A 54 -11.35 0.78 14.91
N ASN A 55 -10.27 1.41 15.39
CA ASN A 55 -10.21 2.84 15.69
C ASN A 55 -9.09 3.60 14.95
N GLN A 56 -8.37 3.00 14.00
CA GLN A 56 -7.45 3.80 13.17
C GLN A 56 -8.25 4.61 12.14
N LYS A 57 -8.62 5.83 12.51
CA LYS A 57 -8.90 6.88 11.53
C LYS A 57 -7.61 7.10 10.75
N LEU A 58 -7.54 6.52 9.56
CA LEU A 58 -6.47 6.69 8.59
C LEU A 58 -6.38 8.18 8.21
N GLY A 59 -5.54 8.91 8.94
CA GLY A 59 -5.14 10.27 8.62
C GLY A 59 -4.30 10.25 7.35
N GLY A 60 -4.97 10.35 6.20
CA GLY A 60 -4.33 10.54 4.91
C GLY A 60 -4.73 9.50 3.88
N ARG A 61 -5.52 9.96 2.91
CA ARG A 61 -5.87 9.27 1.65
C ARG A 61 -6.77 8.04 1.74
N ASP A 62 -7.67 8.01 2.71
CA ASP A 62 -8.91 7.26 2.49
C ASP A 62 -9.88 8.11 1.65
N LYS A 63 -9.54 8.29 0.36
CA LYS A 63 -10.54 8.66 -0.67
C LYS A 63 -11.14 7.38 -1.25
N SER A 64 -11.28 6.30 -0.45
CA SER A 64 -12.22 5.27 -0.84
C SER A 64 -13.59 5.92 -0.77
N ILE A 65 -14.08 6.30 -1.95
CA ILE A 65 -15.42 6.79 -2.12
C ILE A 65 -16.33 5.62 -1.71
N HIS A 66 -16.78 5.62 -0.46
CA HIS A 66 -17.87 4.76 0.01
C HIS A 66 -19.20 5.32 -0.52
N VAL A 67 -19.28 5.59 -1.82
CA VAL A 67 -20.52 5.96 -2.50
C VAL A 67 -21.06 4.69 -3.14
N LYS A 68 -22.37 4.50 -3.03
CA LYS A 68 -23.10 3.45 -3.76
C LYS A 68 -22.70 3.55 -5.23
N LEU A 69 -21.97 2.54 -5.71
CA LEU A 69 -21.43 2.53 -7.06
C LEU A 69 -22.57 2.53 -8.07
N ASP A 70 -22.75 3.64 -8.76
CA ASP A 70 -23.69 3.78 -9.87
C ASP A 70 -22.93 3.50 -11.17
N VAL A 71 -22.87 2.21 -11.53
CA VAL A 71 -22.07 1.70 -12.65
C VAL A 71 -22.50 2.32 -13.98
N GLY A 72 -23.78 2.68 -14.11
CA GLY A 72 -24.32 3.34 -15.30
C GLY A 72 -23.75 4.74 -15.55
N LYS A 73 -23.12 5.38 -14.54
CA LYS A 73 -22.49 6.71 -14.70
C LYS A 73 -20.98 6.64 -14.86
N LEU A 74 -20.38 5.45 -14.89
CA LEU A 74 -18.94 5.28 -14.89
C LEU A 74 -18.28 5.86 -16.17
N HIS A 75 -18.96 5.71 -17.31
CA HIS A 75 -18.55 6.31 -18.58
C HIS A 75 -18.50 7.85 -18.55
N THR A 76 -19.26 8.49 -17.64
CA THR A 76 -19.25 9.94 -17.43
C THR A 76 -18.24 10.40 -16.36
N GLN A 77 -17.61 9.47 -15.65
CA GLN A 77 -16.73 9.76 -14.51
C GLN A 77 -15.34 9.11 -14.64
N PRO A 78 -14.43 9.68 -15.47
CA PRO A 78 -13.11 9.10 -15.74
C PRO A 78 -12.25 8.85 -14.49
N LYS A 79 -12.39 9.69 -13.46
CA LYS A 79 -11.66 9.53 -12.18
C LYS A 79 -12.12 8.30 -11.39
N LEU A 80 -13.43 8.07 -11.35
CA LEU A 80 -14.00 6.89 -10.68
C LEU A 80 -13.69 5.62 -11.49
N ALA A 81 -13.81 5.70 -12.81
CA ALA A 81 -13.44 4.64 -13.74
C ALA A 81 -11.98 4.18 -13.54
N ALA A 82 -11.05 5.13 -13.46
CA ALA A 82 -9.64 4.86 -13.22
C ALA A 82 -9.39 4.22 -11.83
N GLN A 83 -10.09 4.69 -10.79
CA GLN A 83 -9.94 4.16 -9.43
C GLN A 83 -10.45 2.72 -9.31
N LEU A 84 -11.57 2.40 -9.96
CA LEU A 84 -12.19 1.08 -9.96
C LEU A 84 -11.59 0.13 -11.02
N ARG A 85 -10.83 0.68 -11.98
CA ARG A 85 -10.33 -0.03 -13.16
C ARG A 85 -11.46 -0.63 -14.01
N MET A 86 -12.57 0.11 -14.11
CA MET A 86 -13.76 -0.25 -14.90
C MET A 86 -14.17 0.99 -15.71
N VAL A 87 -14.42 0.84 -17.02
CA VAL A 87 -14.75 1.98 -17.90
C VAL A 87 -16.26 2.21 -17.98
N ASP A 88 -17.02 1.12 -18.01
CA ASP A 88 -18.48 1.10 -18.11
C ASP A 88 -19.05 -0.07 -17.27
N ASP A 89 -20.27 -0.49 -17.58
CA ASP A 89 -20.97 -1.61 -16.93
C ASP A 89 -20.70 -2.98 -17.55
N GLY A 90 -19.84 -3.08 -18.58
CA GLY A 90 -19.47 -4.32 -19.23
C GLY A 90 -20.58 -5.00 -20.03
N SER A 91 -21.70 -4.32 -20.29
CA SER A 91 -22.84 -4.87 -21.07
C SER A 91 -22.61 -4.94 -22.58
N GLY A 92 -21.44 -4.48 -23.05
CA GLY A 92 -21.06 -4.47 -24.46
C GLY A 92 -20.87 -5.88 -25.05
N LYS A 93 -20.98 -5.96 -26.39
CA LYS A 93 -20.74 -7.19 -27.13
C LYS A 93 -19.26 -7.58 -27.05
N VAL A 94 -18.97 -8.76 -26.53
CA VAL A 94 -17.64 -9.36 -26.56
C VAL A 94 -17.54 -10.25 -27.79
N GLU A 95 -16.63 -9.94 -28.71
CA GLU A 95 -16.25 -10.85 -29.78
C GLU A 95 -14.96 -11.56 -29.39
N GLY A 96 -15.09 -12.83 -29.01
CA GLY A 96 -13.98 -13.74 -28.74
C GLY A 96 -14.32 -15.10 -29.34
N LEU A 97 -13.33 -15.78 -29.91
CA LEU A 97 -13.52 -17.15 -30.38
C LEU A 97 -13.83 -18.04 -29.17
N PRO A 98 -14.86 -18.91 -29.23
CA PRO A 98 -15.18 -19.79 -28.11
C PRO A 98 -14.10 -20.87 -27.99
N GLY A 99 -13.37 -20.86 -26.87
CA GLY A 99 -12.53 -21.97 -26.42
C GLY A 99 -11.07 -21.96 -26.93
N ILE A 100 -10.19 -21.37 -26.12
CA ILE A 100 -8.82 -21.88 -25.87
C ILE A 100 -8.61 -21.79 -24.36
#